data_AF-A0A959PUC4-F1
#
_entry.id   AF-A0A959PUC4-F1
#
_cell.length_a   1.000
_cell.length_b   1.000
_cell.length_c   1.000
_cell.angle_alpha   90.00
_cell.angle_beta   90.00
_cell.angle_gamma   90.00
#
_symmetry.space_group_name_H-M   'P 1'
#
loop_
_entity.id
_entity.type
_entity.pdbx_description
1 polymer ?
#
loop_
_entity_poly.entity_id
_entity_poly.type
_entity_poly.pdbx_seq_one_letter_code
_entity_poly.pdbx_strand_id
1 'polypeptide(L)'
;DFLAKYWQQREENKVVVGGRVYPKRCPNAAVRLHWTYGTQRERQSELGFQSNNFLIRKSVFTTIRFDESIRKYGHEDTIFGYHLEKENIPIKPITNPVLHASLETTDTYLIHQIEAIQNLKKLRNRYPDLETRLTKTIDRLQKYGLCQIVRLLFKSFEKAIESNLRSEKPNLNVFDFFKIGRWLYPTDIKKKRPS
;
A
#
# COMPACT_ATOMS: atom_id res chain seq x y z
N ASP A 1 -10.83 -9.50 -25.92
CA ASP A 1 -10.13 -10.37 -24.95
C ASP A 1 -10.26 -9.87 -23.51
N PHE A 2 -9.76 -8.67 -23.17
CA PHE A 2 -9.74 -8.16 -21.78
C PHE A 2 -11.08 -8.21 -21.03
N LEU A 3 -12.16 -7.61 -21.57
CA LEU A 3 -13.47 -7.59 -20.91
C LEU A 3 -14.15 -8.97 -20.84
N ALA A 4 -13.85 -9.86 -21.80
CA ALA A 4 -14.44 -11.19 -21.86
C ALA A 4 -14.05 -12.04 -20.64
N LYS A 5 -12.80 -11.91 -20.16
CA LYS A 5 -12.31 -12.59 -18.94
C LYS A 5 -13.10 -12.20 -17.70
N TYR A 6 -13.46 -10.93 -17.54
CA TYR A 6 -14.33 -10.49 -16.44
C TYR A 6 -15.76 -10.97 -16.64
N TRP A 7 -16.28 -10.87 -17.86
CA TRP A 7 -17.64 -11.29 -18.20
C TRP A 7 -17.89 -12.77 -17.88
N GLN A 8 -16.91 -13.64 -18.13
CA GLN A 8 -17.01 -15.07 -17.80
C GLN A 8 -17.14 -15.34 -16.30
N GLN A 9 -16.59 -14.48 -15.43
CA GLN A 9 -16.58 -14.68 -13.98
C GLN A 9 -17.80 -14.07 -13.26
N ARG A 10 -18.64 -13.31 -13.97
CA ARG A 10 -19.68 -12.45 -13.38
C ARG A 10 -20.79 -13.20 -12.65
N GLU A 11 -21.09 -14.43 -13.06
CA GLU A 11 -22.21 -15.19 -12.50
C GLU A 11 -21.82 -15.82 -11.15
N GLU A 12 -20.63 -16.42 -11.07
CA GLU A 12 -20.18 -17.13 -9.86
C GLU A 12 -19.59 -16.19 -8.80
N ASN A 13 -19.02 -15.05 -9.22
CA ASN A 13 -18.24 -14.19 -8.33
C ASN A 13 -18.91 -12.82 -8.15
N LYS A 14 -18.90 -12.33 -6.91
CA LYS A 14 -19.43 -11.00 -6.60
C LYS A 14 -18.43 -9.88 -6.84
N VAL A 15 -17.14 -10.17 -6.64
CA VAL A 15 -16.00 -9.26 -6.85
C VAL A 15 -14.89 -10.02 -7.56
N VAL A 16 -14.37 -9.45 -8.64
CA VAL A 16 -13.28 -10.02 -9.44
C VAL A 16 -12.20 -8.96 -9.65
N VAL A 17 -10.94 -9.29 -9.38
CA VAL A 17 -9.79 -8.37 -9.53
C VAL A 17 -8.81 -8.92 -10.56
N GLY A 18 -8.35 -8.09 -11.49
CA GLY A 18 -7.45 -8.53 -12.57
C GLY A 18 -5.96 -8.36 -12.26
N GLY A 19 -5.63 -7.58 -11.24
CA GLY A 19 -4.24 -7.36 -10.83
C GLY A 19 -3.51 -6.30 -11.67
N ARG A 20 -2.24 -6.09 -11.35
CA ARG A 20 -1.35 -5.19 -12.09
C ARG A 20 0.01 -5.80 -12.32
N VAL A 21 0.63 -5.36 -13.39
CA VAL A 21 2.05 -5.59 -13.68
C VAL A 21 2.79 -4.27 -13.76
N TYR A 22 4.07 -4.32 -13.44
CA TYR A 22 4.99 -3.20 -13.57
C TYR A 22 5.87 -3.38 -14.82
N PRO A 23 6.44 -2.30 -15.38
CA PRO A 23 7.39 -2.41 -16.49
C PRO A 23 8.50 -3.43 -16.19
N LYS A 24 8.87 -4.26 -17.16
CA LYS A 24 9.89 -5.32 -16.98
C LYS A 24 11.27 -4.76 -16.62
N ARG A 25 11.56 -3.52 -16.99
CA ARG A 25 12.79 -2.80 -16.67
C ARG A 25 12.43 -1.48 -15.99
N CYS A 26 13.29 -1.04 -15.06
CA CYS A 26 13.15 0.25 -14.41
C CYS A 26 13.26 1.36 -15.47
N PRO A 27 12.26 2.25 -15.61
CA PRO A 27 12.28 3.26 -16.68
C PRO A 27 13.44 4.26 -16.56
N ASN A 28 13.74 4.71 -15.34
CA ASN A 28 14.86 5.60 -15.05
C ASN A 28 15.25 5.53 -13.56
N ALA A 29 16.33 6.19 -13.17
CA ALA A 29 16.82 6.21 -11.79
C ALA A 29 15.90 6.96 -10.82
N ALA A 30 15.21 8.01 -11.27
CA ALA A 30 14.38 8.85 -10.40
C ALA A 30 13.21 8.08 -9.77
N VAL A 31 12.64 7.11 -10.49
CA VAL A 31 11.46 6.32 -10.04
C VAL A 31 11.81 4.96 -9.42
N ARG A 32 13.10 4.72 -9.18
CA ARG A 32 13.62 3.38 -8.90
C ARG A 32 13.05 2.73 -7.64
N LEU A 33 12.89 3.49 -6.55
CA LEU A 33 12.33 2.96 -5.31
C LEU A 33 10.89 2.47 -5.53
N HIS A 34 10.05 3.28 -6.18
CA HIS A 34 8.67 2.92 -6.48
C HIS A 34 8.64 1.66 -7.37
N TRP A 35 9.41 1.64 -8.46
CA TRP A 35 9.49 0.48 -9.35
C TRP A 35 9.95 -0.80 -8.63
N THR A 36 10.99 -0.71 -7.80
CA THR A 36 11.54 -1.85 -7.06
C THR A 36 10.52 -2.40 -6.07
N TYR A 37 9.82 -1.52 -5.36
CA TYR A 37 8.77 -1.92 -4.42
C TYR A 37 7.57 -2.55 -5.15
N GLY A 38 7.08 -1.91 -6.22
CA GLY A 38 5.95 -2.40 -6.99
C GLY A 38 6.19 -3.79 -7.59
N THR A 39 7.38 -3.99 -8.19
CA THR A 39 7.76 -5.26 -8.82
C THR A 39 8.00 -6.40 -7.83
N GLN A 40 8.54 -6.12 -6.63
CA GLN A 40 8.93 -7.16 -5.68
C GLN A 40 7.92 -7.41 -4.55
N ARG A 41 7.19 -6.38 -4.10
CA ARG A 41 6.28 -6.48 -2.94
C ARG A 41 4.82 -6.41 -3.32
N GLU A 42 4.42 -5.45 -4.16
CA GLU A 42 3.01 -5.26 -4.51
C GLU A 42 2.51 -6.32 -5.49
N ARG A 43 3.32 -6.67 -6.49
CA ARG A 43 3.02 -7.77 -7.41
C ARG A 43 2.80 -9.10 -6.69
N GLN A 44 3.48 -9.34 -5.56
CA GLN A 44 3.31 -10.57 -4.78
C GLN A 44 2.11 -10.52 -3.82
N SER A 45 1.46 -9.37 -3.67
CA SER A 45 0.38 -9.15 -2.71
C SER A 45 -1.02 -9.32 -3.33
N GLU A 46 -1.17 -10.18 -4.34
CA GLU A 46 -2.39 -10.40 -5.15
C GLU A 46 -3.62 -10.92 -4.38
N LEU A 47 -3.60 -10.94 -3.04
CA LEU A 47 -4.65 -11.47 -2.19
C LEU A 47 -5.67 -10.42 -1.71
N GLY A 48 -5.50 -9.15 -2.08
CA GLY A 48 -6.37 -8.04 -1.66
C GLY A 48 -7.16 -7.40 -2.80
N PHE A 49 -8.14 -6.56 -2.43
CA PHE A 49 -8.86 -5.72 -3.40
C PHE A 49 -7.91 -4.70 -4.05
N GLN A 50 -8.09 -4.44 -5.35
CA GLN A 50 -7.34 -3.44 -6.10
C GLN A 50 -8.30 -2.71 -7.05
N SER A 51 -8.37 -1.38 -6.95
CA SER A 51 -9.32 -0.56 -7.73
C SER A 51 -8.89 -0.29 -9.17
N ASN A 52 -7.67 -0.65 -9.55
CA ASN A 52 -7.10 -0.42 -10.88
C ASN A 52 -7.84 -1.16 -12.01
N ASN A 53 -8.33 -2.38 -11.77
CA ASN A 53 -9.10 -3.17 -12.73
C ASN A 53 -9.92 -4.28 -12.06
N PHE A 54 -11.20 -4.01 -11.80
CA PHE A 54 -12.09 -4.96 -11.14
C PHE A 54 -13.49 -5.00 -11.78
N LEU A 55 -14.20 -6.10 -11.54
CA LEU A 55 -15.63 -6.24 -11.77
C LEU A 55 -16.31 -6.43 -10.40
N ILE A 56 -17.40 -5.73 -10.17
CA ILE A 56 -18.21 -5.86 -8.96
C ILE A 56 -19.68 -5.92 -9.30
N ARG A 57 -20.43 -6.79 -8.62
CA ARG A 57 -21.89 -6.80 -8.74
C ARG A 57 -22.47 -5.50 -8.20
N LYS A 58 -23.43 -4.93 -8.94
CA LYS A 58 -24.11 -3.68 -8.55
C LYS A 58 -24.64 -3.73 -7.13
N SER A 59 -25.25 -4.85 -6.72
CA SER A 59 -25.80 -5.05 -5.37
C SER A 59 -24.75 -4.98 -4.26
N VAL A 60 -23.51 -5.41 -4.52
CA VAL A 60 -22.41 -5.26 -3.56
C VAL A 60 -21.94 -3.81 -3.52
N PHE A 61 -21.71 -3.23 -4.71
CA PHE A 61 -21.21 -1.86 -4.79
C PHE A 61 -22.20 -0.83 -4.26
N THR A 62 -23.50 -1.11 -4.24
CA THR A 62 -24.51 -0.24 -3.61
C THR A 62 -24.41 -0.20 -2.09
N THR A 63 -23.93 -1.28 -1.47
CA THR A 63 -23.80 -1.40 -0.02
C THR A 63 -22.42 -1.00 0.46
N ILE A 64 -21.37 -1.44 -0.24
CA ILE A 64 -19.97 -1.14 0.09
C ILE A 64 -19.45 -0.13 -0.94
N ARG A 65 -19.26 1.10 -0.48
CA ARG A 65 -18.74 2.23 -1.26
C ARG A 65 -17.31 2.56 -0.83
N PHE A 66 -16.59 3.27 -1.68
CA PHE A 66 -15.34 3.89 -1.27
C PHE A 66 -15.63 4.98 -0.23
N ASP A 67 -14.81 5.04 0.82
CA ASP A 67 -14.93 6.07 1.85
C ASP A 67 -14.33 7.39 1.33
N GLU A 68 -15.21 8.29 0.85
CA GLU A 68 -14.82 9.60 0.32
C GLU A 68 -14.19 10.55 1.36
N SER A 69 -14.23 10.19 2.65
CA SER A 69 -13.50 10.92 3.70
C SER A 69 -11.98 10.69 3.64
N ILE A 70 -11.54 9.63 2.95
CA ILE A 70 -10.13 9.36 2.66
C ILE A 70 -9.68 10.29 1.53
N ARG A 71 -9.37 11.54 1.88
CA ARG A 71 -8.87 12.55 0.92
C ARG A 71 -7.36 12.57 0.77
N LYS A 72 -6.63 11.85 1.63
CA LYS A 72 -5.16 11.79 1.62
C LYS A 72 -4.71 10.47 1.03
N TYR A 73 -3.51 10.46 0.44
CA TYR A 73 -2.98 9.31 -0.29
C TYR A 73 -3.01 8.00 0.53
N GLY A 74 -3.52 6.93 -0.09
CA GLY A 74 -3.35 5.54 0.33
C GLY A 74 -4.49 4.95 1.16
N HIS A 75 -4.59 3.62 1.11
CA HIS A 75 -5.50 2.75 1.87
C HIS A 75 -6.99 2.73 1.50
N GLU A 76 -7.42 3.41 0.42
CA GLU A 76 -8.78 3.26 -0.12
C GLU A 76 -9.09 1.79 -0.45
N ASP A 77 -8.23 1.15 -1.23
CA ASP A 77 -8.35 -0.28 -1.56
C ASP A 77 -8.29 -1.18 -0.32
N THR A 78 -7.48 -0.80 0.68
CA THR A 78 -7.37 -1.54 1.94
C THR A 78 -8.68 -1.51 2.71
N ILE A 79 -9.32 -0.34 2.80
CA ILE A 79 -10.60 -0.17 3.49
C ILE A 79 -11.74 -0.83 2.73
N PHE A 80 -11.76 -0.70 1.40
CA PHE A 80 -12.74 -1.39 0.58
C PHE A 80 -12.63 -2.91 0.75
N GLY A 81 -11.41 -3.46 0.68
CA GLY A 81 -11.14 -4.87 0.93
C GLY A 81 -11.54 -5.32 2.34
N TYR A 82 -11.26 -4.50 3.35
CA TYR A 82 -11.67 -4.75 4.74
C TYR A 82 -13.20 -4.82 4.88
N HIS A 83 -13.96 -3.92 4.25
CA HIS A 83 -15.42 -3.98 4.28
C HIS A 83 -15.98 -5.19 3.53
N LEU A 84 -15.36 -5.58 2.40
CA LEU A 84 -15.72 -6.84 1.71
C LEU A 84 -15.52 -8.05 2.62
N GLU A 85 -14.39 -8.10 3.34
CA GLU A 85 -14.09 -9.17 4.30
C GLU A 85 -15.11 -9.20 5.45
N LYS A 86 -15.48 -8.05 6.00
CA LYS A 86 -16.50 -7.95 7.06
C LYS A 86 -17.87 -8.45 6.66
N GLU A 87 -18.24 -8.24 5.40
CA GLU A 87 -19.49 -8.75 4.82
C GLU A 87 -19.35 -10.19 4.25
N ASN A 88 -18.22 -10.86 4.51
CA ASN A 88 -17.90 -12.20 4.00
C ASN A 88 -18.04 -12.32 2.46
N ILE A 89 -17.67 -11.26 1.73
CA ILE A 89 -17.73 -11.22 0.28
C ILE A 89 -16.35 -11.59 -0.28
N PRO A 90 -16.19 -12.77 -0.91
CA PRO A 90 -14.90 -13.20 -1.42
C PRO A 90 -14.47 -12.38 -2.63
N ILE A 91 -13.17 -12.13 -2.72
CA ILE A 91 -12.52 -11.50 -3.86
C ILE A 91 -11.93 -12.60 -4.74
N LYS A 92 -12.33 -12.65 -6.00
CA LYS A 92 -11.78 -13.59 -6.99
C LYS A 92 -10.64 -12.93 -7.79
N PRO A 93 -9.37 -13.29 -7.57
CA PRO A 93 -8.30 -12.87 -8.46
C PRO A 93 -8.37 -13.62 -9.80
N ILE A 94 -8.08 -12.92 -10.90
CA ILE A 94 -7.87 -13.50 -12.23
C ILE A 94 -6.57 -12.96 -12.84
N THR A 95 -5.93 -13.76 -13.70
CA THR A 95 -4.77 -13.30 -14.49
C THR A 95 -5.24 -12.43 -15.66
N ASN A 96 -5.55 -11.16 -15.37
CA ASN A 96 -5.89 -10.16 -16.37
C ASN A 96 -5.26 -8.79 -16.04
N PRO A 97 -3.95 -8.73 -15.81
CA PRO A 97 -3.33 -7.56 -15.21
C PRO A 97 -3.26 -6.38 -16.18
N VAL A 98 -3.37 -5.18 -15.64
CA VAL A 98 -3.08 -3.92 -16.36
C VAL A 98 -1.66 -3.43 -16.04
N LEU A 99 -1.04 -2.73 -16.99
CA LEU A 99 0.26 -2.12 -16.78
C LEU A 99 0.13 -0.87 -15.90
N HIS A 100 0.81 -0.88 -14.74
CA HIS A 100 0.97 0.31 -13.92
C HIS A 100 2.22 1.08 -14.37
N ALA A 101 2.03 2.00 -15.32
CA ALA A 101 3.11 2.80 -15.90
C ALA A 101 3.38 4.12 -15.14
N SER A 102 2.45 4.56 -14.31
CA SER A 102 2.49 5.85 -13.59
C SER A 102 3.37 5.79 -12.34
N LEU A 103 4.66 5.53 -12.53
CA LEU A 103 5.63 5.53 -11.45
C LEU A 103 5.99 6.95 -11.02
N GLU A 104 6.17 7.11 -9.71
CA GLU A 104 6.50 8.38 -9.07
C GLU A 104 8.00 8.48 -8.81
N THR A 105 8.50 9.72 -8.75
CA THR A 105 9.88 9.96 -8.30
C THR A 105 10.05 9.48 -6.87
N THR A 106 11.27 9.09 -6.50
CA THR A 106 11.58 8.54 -5.18
C THR A 106 11.18 9.49 -4.06
N ASP A 107 11.39 10.80 -4.22
CA ASP A 107 10.98 11.79 -3.23
C ASP A 107 9.47 11.90 -3.09
N THR A 108 8.73 12.03 -4.20
CA THR A 108 7.27 12.06 -4.20
C THR A 108 6.70 10.77 -3.59
N TYR A 109 7.25 9.62 -3.98
CA TYR A 109 6.84 8.33 -3.46
C TYR A 109 7.06 8.24 -1.94
N LEU A 110 8.20 8.69 -1.41
CA LEU A 110 8.44 8.69 0.04
C LEU A 110 7.46 9.60 0.79
N ILE A 111 7.11 10.75 0.23
CA ILE A 111 6.10 11.65 0.81
C ILE A 111 4.74 10.94 0.86
N HIS A 112 4.28 10.37 -0.26
CA HIS A 112 3.03 9.62 -0.33
C HIS A 112 3.00 8.42 0.61
N GLN A 113 4.14 7.78 0.86
CA GLN A 113 4.24 6.67 1.82
C GLN A 113 4.12 7.15 3.26
N ILE A 114 4.68 8.33 3.61
CA ILE A 114 4.48 8.94 4.92
C ILE A 114 2.99 9.29 5.10
N GLU A 115 2.35 9.87 4.09
CA GLU A 115 0.92 10.19 4.12
C GLU A 115 0.06 8.94 4.28
N ALA A 116 0.36 7.87 3.53
CA ALA A 116 -0.32 6.59 3.65
C ALA A 116 -0.20 6.00 5.07
N ILE A 117 0.99 6.06 5.69
CA ILE A 117 1.20 5.61 7.07
C ILE A 117 0.37 6.43 8.06
N GLN A 118 0.33 7.75 7.89
CA GLN A 118 -0.51 8.62 8.73
C GLN A 118 -2.00 8.31 8.55
N ASN A 119 -2.43 8.03 7.32
CA ASN A 119 -3.81 7.63 7.05
C ASN A 119 -4.12 6.27 7.69
N LEU A 120 -3.23 5.29 7.54
CA LEU A 120 -3.41 3.97 8.13
C LEU A 120 -3.54 4.01 9.65
N LYS A 121 -2.80 4.89 10.33
CA LYS A 121 -2.99 5.11 11.78
C LYS A 121 -4.39 5.57 12.12
N LYS A 122 -4.93 6.55 11.38
CA LYS A 122 -6.30 7.05 11.59
C LYS A 122 -7.31 5.95 11.34
N LEU A 123 -7.13 5.19 10.26
CA LEU A 123 -7.96 4.05 9.91
C LEU A 123 -7.91 2.95 10.97
N ARG A 124 -6.73 2.61 11.48
CA ARG A 124 -6.55 1.63 12.57
C ARG A 124 -7.19 2.10 13.88
N ASN A 125 -7.21 3.40 14.17
CA ASN A 125 -7.94 3.93 15.32
C ASN A 125 -9.46 3.81 15.15
N ARG A 126 -9.97 3.98 13.92
CA ARG A 126 -11.39 3.84 13.59
C ARG A 126 -11.84 2.37 13.49
N TYR A 127 -10.94 1.51 13.02
CA TYR A 127 -11.14 0.07 12.80
C TYR A 127 -9.99 -0.68 13.50
N PRO A 128 -10.09 -0.94 14.82
CA PRO A 128 -9.00 -1.51 15.63
C PRO A 128 -8.49 -2.87 15.17
N ASP A 129 -9.29 -3.59 14.41
CA ASP A 129 -9.02 -4.90 13.84
C ASP A 129 -8.56 -4.85 12.37
N LEU A 130 -8.41 -3.66 11.77
CA LEU A 130 -7.88 -3.50 10.41
C LEU A 130 -6.44 -4.00 10.30
N GLU A 131 -6.25 -5.15 9.69
CA GLU A 131 -4.95 -5.79 9.59
C GLU A 131 -4.21 -5.46 8.29
N THR A 132 -2.95 -5.07 8.42
CA THR A 132 -1.99 -4.92 7.32
C THR A 132 -0.66 -5.51 7.76
N ARG A 133 0.26 -5.75 6.82
CA ARG A 133 1.63 -6.19 7.17
C ARG A 133 2.32 -5.22 8.14
N LEU A 134 2.06 -3.91 8.00
CA LEU A 134 2.63 -2.89 8.88
C LEU A 134 2.00 -2.97 10.27
N THR A 135 0.66 -2.95 10.39
CA THR A 135 -0.02 -3.00 11.70
C THR A 135 0.31 -4.28 12.46
N LYS A 136 0.34 -5.45 11.80
CA LYS A 136 0.79 -6.72 12.43
C LYS A 136 2.19 -6.62 13.01
N THR A 137 3.10 -5.95 12.30
CA THR A 137 4.48 -5.75 12.78
C THR A 137 4.51 -4.82 13.99
N ILE A 138 3.73 -3.74 13.96
CA ILE A 138 3.58 -2.82 15.09
C ILE A 138 3.00 -3.54 16.31
N ASP A 139 1.94 -4.33 16.16
CA ASP A 139 1.31 -5.06 17.26
C ASP A 139 2.32 -6.01 17.93
N ARG A 140 3.16 -6.70 17.14
CA ARG A 140 4.27 -7.52 17.67
C ARG A 140 5.28 -6.69 18.44
N LEU A 141 5.73 -5.57 17.88
CA LEU A 141 6.70 -4.69 18.56
C LEU A 141 6.13 -4.13 19.87
N GLN A 142 4.83 -3.82 19.92
CA GLN A 142 4.15 -3.41 21.14
C GLN A 142 4.08 -4.55 22.16
N LYS A 143 3.68 -5.75 21.73
CA LYS A 143 3.62 -6.95 22.56
C LYS A 143 4.96 -7.27 23.24
N TYR A 144 6.08 -7.07 22.54
CA TYR A 144 7.43 -7.30 23.07
C TYR A 144 8.07 -6.07 23.73
N GLY A 145 7.37 -4.93 23.83
CA GLY A 145 7.92 -3.70 24.43
C GLY A 145 9.06 -3.04 23.63
N LEU A 146 9.25 -3.41 22.36
CA LEU A 146 10.38 -2.98 21.52
C LEU A 146 10.17 -1.63 20.82
N CYS A 147 8.99 -1.02 20.95
CA CYS A 147 8.64 0.22 20.25
C CYS A 147 9.62 1.36 20.51
N GLN A 148 10.05 1.53 21.76
CA GLN A 148 10.98 2.61 22.12
C GLN A 148 12.38 2.38 21.54
N ILE A 149 12.85 1.13 21.54
CA ILE A 149 14.16 0.76 20.96
C ILE A 149 14.15 1.05 19.46
N VAL A 150 13.12 0.57 18.75
CA VAL A 150 12.98 0.80 17.30
C VAL A 150 12.89 2.28 16.98
N ARG A 151 12.14 3.06 17.77
CA ARG A 151 12.03 4.51 17.62
C ARG A 151 13.38 5.21 17.77
N LEU A 152 14.17 4.85 18.78
CA LEU A 152 15.50 5.41 19.00
C LEU A 152 16.46 5.07 17.86
N LEU A 153 16.48 3.80 17.43
CA LEU A 153 17.28 3.36 16.28
C LEU A 153 16.89 4.12 15.01
N PHE A 154 15.60 4.24 14.72
CA PHE A 154 15.13 4.98 13.55
C PHE A 154 15.60 6.43 13.58
N LYS A 155 15.48 7.11 14.71
CA LYS A 155 15.93 8.51 14.86
C LYS A 155 17.42 8.66 14.61
N SER A 156 18.25 7.74 15.14
CA SER A 156 19.70 7.78 14.96
C SER A 156 20.13 7.52 13.52
N PHE A 157 19.40 6.68 12.78
CA PHE A 157 19.76 6.27 11.42
C PHE A 157 18.90 6.90 10.32
N GLU A 158 18.02 7.87 10.63
CA GLU A 158 17.05 8.45 9.69
C GLU A 158 17.70 8.93 8.39
N LYS A 159 18.82 9.66 8.49
CA LYS A 159 19.56 10.16 7.31
C LYS A 159 20.16 9.03 6.47
N ALA A 160 20.71 8.00 7.11
CA ALA A 160 21.28 6.84 6.42
C ALA A 160 20.18 6.03 5.70
N ILE A 161 19.02 5.86 6.34
CA ILE A 161 17.83 5.24 5.76
C ILE A 161 17.38 6.04 4.53
N GLU A 162 17.19 7.35 4.69
CA GLU A 162 16.78 8.25 3.60
C GLU A 162 17.76 8.26 2.43
N SER A 163 19.06 8.17 2.70
CA SER A 163 20.12 8.07 1.69
C SER A 163 20.05 6.74 0.94
N ASN A 164 19.91 5.62 1.66
CA ASN A 164 19.76 4.30 1.02
C ASN A 164 18.54 4.25 0.09
N LEU A 165 17.40 4.81 0.52
CA LEU A 165 16.16 4.81 -0.25
C LEU A 165 16.25 5.66 -1.53
N ARG A 166 17.16 6.64 -1.57
CA ARG A 166 17.46 7.48 -2.74
C ARG A 166 18.65 6.99 -3.57
N SER A 167 19.29 5.90 -3.15
CA SER A 167 20.43 5.34 -3.88
C SER A 167 20.01 4.64 -5.17
N GLU A 168 20.99 4.29 -6.00
CA GLU A 168 20.77 3.48 -7.21
C GLU A 168 20.33 2.04 -6.92
N LYS A 169 20.43 1.58 -5.67
CA LYS A 169 20.06 0.22 -5.24
C LYS A 169 19.31 0.29 -3.90
N PRO A 170 18.06 0.81 -3.89
CA PRO A 170 17.29 0.94 -2.66
C PRO A 170 17.02 -0.45 -2.06
N ASN A 171 17.21 -0.57 -0.74
CA ASN A 171 16.97 -1.82 -0.03
C ASN A 171 15.54 -1.85 0.53
N LEU A 172 14.75 -2.84 0.14
CA LEU A 172 13.35 -2.93 0.57
C LEU A 172 13.19 -3.28 2.05
N ASN A 173 14.16 -3.94 2.69
CA ASN A 173 14.13 -4.15 4.14
C ASN A 173 14.38 -2.83 4.88
N VAL A 174 15.25 -1.96 4.35
CA VAL A 174 15.43 -0.59 4.85
C VAL A 174 14.14 0.22 4.64
N PHE A 175 13.44 0.00 3.54
CA PHE A 175 12.15 0.63 3.29
C PHE A 175 11.06 0.14 4.25
N ASP A 176 10.98 -1.16 4.54
CA ASP A 176 10.07 -1.70 5.54
C ASP A 176 10.37 -1.13 6.94
N PHE A 177 11.66 -1.04 7.30
CA PHE A 177 12.09 -0.37 8.52
C PHE A 177 11.74 1.13 8.54
N PHE A 178 11.85 1.82 7.41
CA PHE A 178 11.40 3.20 7.26
C PHE A 178 9.91 3.35 7.55
N LYS A 179 9.06 2.45 7.04
CA LYS A 179 7.61 2.50 7.32
C LYS A 179 7.30 2.29 8.80
N ILE A 180 7.95 1.32 9.44
CA ILE A 180 7.83 1.07 10.88
C ILE A 180 8.31 2.29 11.67
N GLY A 181 9.45 2.85 11.30
CA GLY A 181 10.03 4.04 11.92
C GLY A 181 9.13 5.26 11.83
N ARG A 182 8.58 5.56 10.64
CA ARG A 182 7.60 6.65 10.45
C ARG A 182 6.29 6.41 11.19
N TRP A 183 5.90 5.15 11.41
CA TRP A 183 4.79 4.82 12.30
C TRP A 183 5.13 5.14 13.76
N LEU A 184 6.31 4.82 14.26
CA LEU A 184 6.65 5.06 15.67
C LEU A 184 7.14 6.49 15.95
N TYR A 185 7.62 7.18 14.92
CA TYR A 185 8.16 8.55 14.97
C TYR A 185 7.58 9.39 13.81
N PRO A 186 6.31 9.82 13.93
CA PRO A 186 5.69 10.66 12.92
C PRO A 186 6.32 12.05 12.88
N THR A 187 6.55 12.55 11.67
CA THR A 187 7.06 13.90 11.40
C THR A 187 6.06 14.66 10.53
N ASP A 188 5.87 15.94 10.78
CA ASP A 188 5.09 16.80 9.90
C ASP A 188 5.82 16.98 8.56
N ILE A 189 5.14 16.66 7.46
CA ILE A 189 5.66 16.76 6.09
C ILE A 189 6.00 18.23 5.72
N LYS A 190 5.51 19.21 6.48
CA LYS A 190 5.63 20.65 6.22
C LYS A 190 7.05 21.26 6.32
N LYS A 191 8.14 20.48 6.44
CA LYS A 191 9.50 21.03 6.69
C LYS A 191 10.62 20.64 5.70
N LYS A 192 10.30 20.11 4.52
CA LYS A 192 11.30 20.04 3.42
C LYS A 192 10.68 20.57 2.13
N ARG A 193 10.63 21.91 1.99
CA ARG A 193 10.69 22.51 0.65
C ARG A 193 12.09 22.21 0.12
N PRO A 194 12.26 21.62 -1.06
CA PRO A 194 13.55 21.64 -1.71
C PRO A 194 13.89 23.11 -1.98
N SER A 195 15.02 23.55 -1.43
CA SER A 195 15.76 24.73 -1.89
C SER A 195 16.29 24.50 -3.29
#